data_AF-A0A1I6IA32-F1
#
_entry.id   AF-A0A1I6IA32-F1
#
_cell.length_a   1.000
_cell.length_b   1.000
_cell.length_c   1.000
_cell.angle_alpha   90.00
_cell.angle_beta   90.00
_cell.angle_gamma   90.00
#
_symmetry.space_group_name_H-M   'P 1'
#
loop_
_entity.id
_entity.type
_entity.pdbx_description
1 polymer ?
#
loop_
_entity_poly.entity_id
_entity_poly.type
_entity_poly.pdbx_seq_one_letter_code
_entity_poly.pdbx_strand_id
1 'polypeptide(L)'
;MRDGAIEDISCDGDGVPVSVEFRVDDERTAPWPADVNDGETRAYTVSRDAGEEIGVVASADLGGFIRSVDSTDSAGSAQVVLLPDVDGYKDQGSAEAFLRPYVDDETDTLSLAPNQAIYLLELGSTDPESGAFDLQDAVVLVTLSENRAETG
;
A
#
# COMPACT_ATOMS: atom_id res chain seq x y z
N MET A 1 21.71 6.40 9.15
CA MET A 1 20.49 5.60 9.33
C MET A 1 19.35 6.40 8.73
N ARG A 2 18.59 5.79 7.81
CA ARG A 2 17.39 6.40 7.23
C ARG A 2 16.21 5.68 7.86
N ASP A 3 15.28 6.42 8.46
CA ASP A 3 14.08 5.82 9.00
C ASP A 3 13.04 5.76 7.88
N GLY A 4 12.67 4.55 7.46
CA GLY A 4 11.50 4.36 6.62
C GLY A 4 10.26 4.49 7.48
N ALA A 5 9.47 5.55 7.30
CA ALA A 5 8.15 5.65 7.88
C ALA A 5 7.14 5.19 6.82
N ILE A 6 6.26 4.25 7.16
CA ILE A 6 5.12 3.90 6.32
C ILE A 6 3.91 4.50 7.04
N GLU A 7 3.37 5.56 6.47
CA GLU A 7 2.55 6.50 7.21
C GLU A 7 1.05 6.26 7.02
N ASP A 8 0.64 5.55 5.97
CA ASP A 8 -0.77 5.33 5.70
C ASP A 8 -1.00 3.97 5.06
N ILE A 9 -1.89 3.16 5.66
CA ILE A 9 -2.55 2.06 4.97
C ILE A 9 -4.05 2.26 5.07
N SER A 10 -4.70 2.23 3.91
CA SER A 10 -6.14 2.11 3.80
C SER A 10 -6.48 0.93 2.89
N CYS A 11 -7.41 0.11 3.34
CA CYS A 11 -7.97 -1.02 2.61
C CYS A 11 -9.49 -0.84 2.61
N ASP A 12 -10.12 -1.03 1.46
CA ASP A 12 -11.57 -1.13 1.32
C ASP A 12 -11.85 -2.38 0.48
N GLY A 13 -12.83 -3.18 0.89
CA GLY A 13 -13.01 -4.53 0.38
C GLY A 13 -14.25 -5.19 0.98
N ASP A 14 -14.84 -6.16 0.27
CA ASP A 14 -16.11 -6.91 0.54
C ASP A 14 -16.26 -7.62 1.92
N GLY A 15 -15.61 -7.16 3.00
CA GLY A 15 -15.55 -7.82 4.31
C GLY A 15 -14.62 -9.04 4.32
N VAL A 16 -13.73 -9.15 3.33
CA VAL A 16 -12.65 -10.14 3.31
C VAL A 16 -11.50 -9.60 4.16
N PRO A 17 -11.03 -10.34 5.19
CA PRO A 17 -9.90 -9.92 5.97
C PRO A 17 -8.62 -9.83 5.13
N VAL A 18 -7.95 -8.68 5.21
CA VAL A 18 -6.67 -8.43 4.54
C VAL A 18 -5.58 -8.29 5.59
N SER A 19 -4.48 -9.01 5.46
CA SER A 19 -3.28 -8.81 6.29
C SER A 19 -2.18 -8.13 5.49
N VAL A 20 -1.47 -7.19 6.11
CA VAL A 20 -0.29 -6.54 5.52
C VAL A 20 0.97 -6.87 6.32
N GLU A 21 2.01 -7.31 5.61
CA GLU A 21 3.37 -7.45 6.12
C GLU A 21 4.30 -6.45 5.45
N PHE A 22 5.24 -5.91 6.22
CA PHE A 22 6.35 -5.13 5.72
C PHE A 22 7.59 -5.99 5.60
N ARG A 23 8.26 -5.87 4.45
CA ARG A 23 9.54 -6.51 4.19
C ARG A 23 10.63 -5.45 4.17
N VAL A 24 11.72 -5.71 4.89
CA VAL A 24 12.99 -5.03 4.69
C VAL A 24 14.05 -6.09 4.47
N ASP A 25 14.58 -6.17 3.25
CA ASP A 25 15.38 -7.30 2.77
C ASP A 25 14.74 -8.66 3.12
N ASP A 26 15.35 -9.44 4.02
CA ASP A 26 14.85 -10.76 4.44
C ASP A 26 13.93 -10.69 5.68
N GLU A 27 13.84 -9.53 6.35
CA GLU A 27 13.04 -9.37 7.57
C GLU A 27 11.58 -9.04 7.24
N ARG A 28 10.64 -9.75 7.87
CA ARG A 28 9.20 -9.51 7.75
C ARG A 28 8.62 -9.05 9.07
N THR A 29 7.75 -8.05 9.03
CA THR A 29 7.00 -7.58 10.20
C THR A 29 5.53 -7.37 9.85
N ALA A 30 4.64 -7.95 10.63
CA ALA A 30 3.20 -7.68 10.59
C ALA A 30 2.83 -6.86 11.84
N PRO A 31 2.85 -5.51 11.78
CA PRO A 31 2.68 -4.66 12.97
C PRO A 31 1.23 -4.56 13.44
N TRP A 32 0.27 -5.06 12.65
CA TRP A 32 -1.16 -4.89 12.87
C TRP A 32 -1.87 -6.24 13.02
N PRO A 33 -3.15 -6.22 13.45
CA PRO A 33 -3.99 -7.41 13.45
C PRO A 33 -4.08 -8.06 12.07
N ALA A 34 -4.58 -9.30 12.03
CA ALA A 34 -4.71 -10.07 10.79
C ALA A 34 -5.68 -9.46 9.76
N ASP A 35 -6.47 -8.46 10.17
CA ASP A 35 -7.39 -7.74 9.30
C ASP A 35 -7.13 -6.23 9.40
N VAL A 36 -6.65 -5.64 8.30
CA VAL A 36 -6.49 -4.19 8.11
C VAL A 36 -7.60 -3.59 7.23
N ASN A 37 -8.50 -4.43 6.72
CA ASN A 37 -9.65 -4.01 5.92
C ASN A 37 -10.86 -3.69 6.81
N ASP A 38 -10.64 -2.77 7.76
CA ASP A 38 -11.64 -2.36 8.75
C ASP A 38 -11.93 -0.84 8.74
N GLY A 39 -11.44 -0.14 7.71
CA GLY A 39 -11.62 1.29 7.53
C GLY A 39 -10.78 2.16 8.47
N GLU A 40 -9.87 1.57 9.26
CA GLU A 40 -8.92 2.34 10.07
C GLU A 40 -7.61 2.59 9.31
N THR A 41 -7.21 3.86 9.23
CA THR A 41 -5.85 4.24 8.83
C THR A 41 -4.83 3.85 9.89
N ARG A 42 -3.69 3.28 9.46
CA ARG A 42 -2.60 2.88 10.35
C ARG A 42 -1.23 3.32 9.84
N ALA A 43 -0.32 3.56 10.78
CA ALA A 43 1.07 3.92 10.51
C ALA A 43 2.03 2.95 11.22
N TYR A 44 3.16 2.65 10.58
CA TYR A 44 4.25 1.86 11.12
C TYR A 44 5.59 2.45 10.69
N THR A 45 6.52 2.60 11.64
CA THR A 45 7.84 3.17 11.38
C THR A 45 8.91 2.13 11.67
N VAL A 46 9.88 2.03 10.77
CA VAL A 46 11.03 1.14 10.91
C VAL A 46 12.32 1.88 10.60
N SER A 47 13.28 1.81 11.52
CA SER A 47 14.63 2.37 11.33
C SER A 47 15.52 1.38 10.61
N ARG A 48 16.10 1.78 9.48
CA ARG A 48 16.84 0.90 8.58
C ARG A 48 18.10 1.57 8.01
N ASP A 49 18.96 0.76 7.43
CA ASP A 49 20.16 1.23 6.76
C ASP A 49 19.87 1.60 5.30
N ALA A 50 20.66 2.54 4.77
CA ALA A 50 20.50 2.96 3.39
C ALA A 50 20.93 1.84 2.44
N GLY A 51 20.08 1.55 1.45
CA GLY A 51 20.33 0.51 0.45
C GLY A 51 19.60 -0.81 0.69
N GLU A 52 18.94 -0.95 1.84
CA GLU A 52 18.00 -2.06 2.09
C GLU A 52 16.72 -1.85 1.27
N GLU A 53 16.17 -2.95 0.73
CA GLU A 53 14.96 -2.93 -0.08
C GLU A 53 13.72 -2.98 0.80
N ILE A 54 12.78 -2.07 0.58
CA ILE A 54 11.49 -2.03 1.30
C ILE A 54 10.40 -2.59 0.39
N GLY A 55 9.64 -3.56 0.91
CA GLY A 55 8.50 -4.17 0.24
C GLY A 55 7.27 -4.23 1.15
N VAL A 56 6.11 -4.33 0.52
CA VAL A 56 4.81 -4.52 1.15
C VAL A 56 4.21 -5.81 0.61
N VAL A 57 3.75 -6.68 1.51
CA VAL A 57 3.02 -7.89 1.14
C VAL A 57 1.60 -7.77 1.66
N ALA A 58 0.62 -7.78 0.76
CA ALA A 58 -0.79 -7.88 1.11
C ALA A 58 -1.26 -9.33 0.90
N SER A 59 -2.07 -9.86 1.81
CA SER A 59 -2.64 -11.21 1.68
C SER A 59 -4.09 -11.26 2.15
N ALA A 60 -4.88 -12.13 1.52
CA ALA A 60 -6.27 -12.39 1.89
C ALA A 60 -6.61 -13.88 1.80
N ASP A 61 -7.52 -14.34 2.67
CA ASP A 61 -8.12 -15.67 2.59
C ASP A 61 -9.43 -15.61 1.80
N LEU A 62 -9.40 -16.13 0.57
CA LEU A 62 -10.51 -16.14 -0.38
C LEU A 62 -11.32 -17.45 -0.30
N GLY A 63 -11.65 -17.89 0.91
CA GLY A 63 -12.49 -19.07 1.15
C GLY A 63 -11.71 -20.39 1.26
N GLY A 64 -10.61 -20.38 2.00
CA GLY A 64 -9.67 -21.49 2.19
C GLY A 64 -8.47 -21.45 1.22
N PHE A 65 -8.38 -20.40 0.41
CA PHE A 65 -7.27 -20.16 -0.50
C PHE A 65 -6.61 -18.82 -0.15
N ILE A 66 -5.36 -18.87 0.30
CA ILE A 66 -4.59 -17.66 0.59
C ILE A 66 -4.00 -17.14 -0.71
N ARG A 67 -4.35 -15.90 -1.07
CA ARG A 67 -3.66 -15.13 -2.10
C ARG A 67 -2.78 -14.09 -1.45
N SER A 68 -1.56 -13.92 -1.98
CA SER A 68 -0.61 -12.91 -1.54
C SER A 68 -0.06 -12.16 -2.75
N VAL A 69 0.14 -10.85 -2.59
CA VAL A 69 0.83 -9.99 -3.55
C VAL A 69 1.97 -9.28 -2.84
N ASP A 70 3.16 -9.38 -3.43
CA ASP A 70 4.36 -8.71 -2.97
C ASP A 70 4.66 -7.52 -3.89
N SER A 71 4.87 -6.33 -3.32
CA SER A 71 5.13 -5.11 -4.07
C SER A 71 6.43 -5.12 -4.87
N THR A 72 7.30 -6.10 -4.61
CA THR A 72 8.58 -6.28 -5.29
C THR A 72 8.50 -7.32 -6.42
N ASP A 73 7.40 -8.08 -6.49
CA ASP A 73 7.15 -9.00 -7.58
C ASP A 73 6.69 -8.23 -8.82
N SER A 74 7.35 -8.47 -9.96
CA SER A 74 7.08 -7.79 -11.24
C SER A 74 5.76 -8.19 -11.91
N ALA A 75 4.81 -8.80 -11.18
CA ALA A 75 3.58 -9.38 -11.71
C ALA A 75 2.48 -8.36 -12.02
N GLY A 76 2.70 -7.06 -11.78
CA GLY A 76 1.79 -5.97 -12.15
C GLY A 76 0.57 -5.79 -11.23
N SER A 77 0.41 -6.64 -10.23
CA SER A 77 -0.61 -6.53 -9.16
C SER A 77 -0.21 -5.54 -8.05
N ALA A 78 0.98 -4.96 -8.16
CA ALA A 78 1.47 -3.87 -7.33
C ALA A 78 1.98 -2.75 -8.22
N GLN A 79 1.61 -1.53 -7.88
CA GLN A 79 1.74 -0.40 -8.79
C GLN A 79 2.17 0.86 -8.01
N VAL A 80 3.31 1.46 -8.39
CA VAL A 80 3.78 2.78 -7.90
C VAL A 80 3.27 3.83 -8.88
N VAL A 81 2.14 4.46 -8.59
CA VAL A 81 1.24 4.93 -9.66
C VAL A 81 0.90 6.42 -9.63
N LEU A 82 0.73 6.93 -10.85
CA LEU A 82 0.00 8.12 -11.30
C LEU A 82 -1.52 7.84 -11.28
N LEU A 83 -2.33 8.66 -10.61
CA LEU A 83 -3.81 8.56 -10.51
C LEU A 83 -4.47 7.56 -11.49
N PRO A 84 -4.78 6.34 -11.04
CA PRO A 84 -5.49 5.38 -11.86
C PRO A 84 -6.97 5.79 -11.92
N ASP A 85 -7.49 6.02 -13.12
CA ASP A 85 -8.92 6.18 -13.40
C ASP A 85 -9.57 4.78 -13.38
N VAL A 86 -9.71 4.23 -12.17
CA VAL A 86 -10.24 2.88 -11.92
C VAL A 86 -11.39 3.00 -10.93
N ASP A 87 -12.58 2.62 -11.39
CA ASP A 87 -13.78 2.56 -10.55
C ASP A 87 -13.61 1.53 -9.42
N GLY A 88 -14.25 1.79 -8.28
CA GLY A 88 -14.34 0.82 -7.19
C GLY A 88 -15.11 -0.44 -7.57
N TYR A 89 -14.76 -1.58 -6.98
CA TYR A 89 -15.54 -2.79 -7.14
C TYR A 89 -16.72 -2.87 -6.15
N LYS A 90 -17.94 -3.07 -6.68
CA LYS A 90 -19.20 -3.17 -5.92
C LYS A 90 -19.52 -1.92 -5.08
N ASP A 91 -19.58 -2.05 -3.75
CA ASP A 91 -19.94 -0.98 -2.82
C ASP A 91 -18.72 -0.23 -2.28
N GLN A 92 -17.52 -0.51 -2.83
CA GLN A 92 -16.26 0.10 -2.41
C GLN A 92 -16.08 1.49 -3.02
N GLY A 93 -15.27 2.32 -2.34
CA GLY A 93 -14.76 3.57 -2.92
C GLY A 93 -13.94 3.31 -4.19
N SER A 94 -13.57 4.36 -4.92
CA SER A 94 -12.54 4.26 -5.96
C SER A 94 -11.15 4.48 -5.37
N ALA A 95 -10.10 4.04 -6.06
CA ALA A 95 -8.71 4.22 -5.63
C ALA A 95 -8.40 5.71 -5.48
N GLU A 96 -9.06 6.52 -6.32
CA GLU A 96 -9.06 7.96 -6.27
C GLU A 96 -9.46 8.51 -4.89
N ALA A 97 -10.40 7.88 -4.17
CA ALA A 97 -10.81 8.35 -2.85
C ALA A 97 -9.66 8.29 -1.83
N PHE A 98 -8.81 7.26 -1.90
CA PHE A 98 -7.60 7.13 -1.07
C PHE A 98 -6.47 8.03 -1.53
N LEU A 99 -6.39 8.28 -2.84
CA LEU A 99 -5.37 9.14 -3.44
C LEU A 99 -5.69 10.63 -3.31
N ARG A 100 -6.97 10.99 -3.10
CA ARG A 100 -7.49 12.36 -3.03
C ARG A 100 -6.64 13.32 -2.20
N PRO A 101 -6.14 12.95 -0.99
CA PRO A 101 -5.28 13.83 -0.19
C PRO A 101 -3.94 14.18 -0.86
N TYR A 102 -3.52 13.41 -1.86
CA TYR A 102 -2.25 13.55 -2.58
C TYR A 102 -2.44 14.10 -3.99
N VAL A 103 -3.68 14.42 -4.40
CA VAL A 103 -3.97 15.05 -5.70
C VAL A 103 -3.86 16.55 -5.59
N ASP A 104 -3.13 17.17 -6.51
CA ASP A 104 -3.16 18.61 -6.71
C ASP A 104 -4.43 19.00 -7.48
N ASP A 105 -5.34 19.72 -6.84
CA ASP A 105 -6.63 20.14 -7.42
C ASP A 105 -6.49 21.08 -8.64
N GLU A 106 -5.34 21.74 -8.83
CA GLU A 106 -5.11 22.64 -9.96
C GLU A 106 -4.58 21.90 -11.19
N THR A 107 -3.73 20.89 -10.98
CA THR A 107 -3.08 20.16 -12.07
C THR A 107 -3.65 18.77 -12.34
N ASP A 108 -4.51 18.25 -11.45
CA ASP A 108 -5.09 16.90 -11.51
C ASP A 108 -4.00 15.81 -11.56
N THR A 109 -2.92 16.03 -10.81
CA THR A 109 -1.77 15.11 -10.74
C THR A 109 -1.42 14.78 -9.30
N LEU A 110 -0.88 13.57 -9.07
CA LEU A 110 -0.32 13.22 -7.76
C LEU A 110 0.89 14.09 -7.42
N SER A 111 0.84 14.68 -6.23
CA SER A 111 1.90 15.44 -5.61
C SER A 111 2.42 14.66 -4.40
N LEU A 112 3.55 13.99 -4.59
CA LEU A 112 4.27 13.27 -3.54
C LEU A 112 5.57 14.00 -3.22
N ALA A 113 5.99 13.96 -1.94
CA ALA A 113 7.33 14.40 -1.58
C ALA A 113 8.39 13.51 -2.27
N PRO A 114 9.62 14.01 -2.53
CA PRO A 114 10.66 13.24 -3.23
C PRO A 114 11.06 11.91 -2.55
N ASN A 115 10.67 11.73 -1.30
CA ASN A 115 10.91 10.57 -0.48
C ASN A 115 9.66 9.71 -0.27
N GLN A 116 8.58 9.97 -1.00
CA GLN A 116 7.31 9.24 -0.86
C GLN A 116 7.03 8.35 -2.06
N ALA A 117 6.37 7.22 -1.79
CA ALA A 117 5.83 6.30 -2.79
C ALA A 117 4.50 5.75 -2.29
N ILE A 118 3.52 5.60 -3.19
CA ILE A 118 2.26 4.90 -2.89
C ILE A 118 2.29 3.55 -3.60
N TYR A 119 1.93 2.49 -2.87
CA TYR A 119 1.69 1.15 -3.42
C TYR A 119 0.20 0.88 -3.43
N LEU A 120 -0.31 0.54 -4.61
CA LEU A 120 -1.65 0.02 -4.80
C LEU A 120 -1.55 -1.49 -5.06
N LEU A 121 -2.21 -2.31 -4.24
CA LEU A 121 -2.12 -3.77 -4.29
C LEU A 121 -3.50 -4.40 -4.55
N GLU A 122 -3.51 -5.41 -5.43
CA GLU A 122 -4.72 -6.10 -5.90
C GLU A 122 -4.67 -7.62 -5.64
N LEU A 123 -5.65 -8.11 -4.89
CA LEU A 123 -5.86 -9.50 -4.44
C LEU A 123 -7.09 -10.17 -5.10
N GLY A 124 -7.99 -9.43 -5.75
CA GLY A 124 -9.14 -9.95 -6.48
C GLY A 124 -8.80 -10.56 -7.85
N SER A 125 -8.02 -9.87 -8.69
CA SER A 125 -7.68 -10.31 -10.06
C SER A 125 -6.26 -9.92 -10.48
N THR A 126 -5.74 -10.46 -11.57
CA THR A 126 -4.54 -9.91 -12.26
C THR A 126 -4.85 -9.48 -13.70
N ASP A 127 -6.09 -9.66 -14.13
CA ASP A 127 -6.61 -9.22 -15.42
C ASP A 127 -7.18 -7.80 -15.28
N PRO A 128 -6.56 -6.78 -15.92
CA PRO A 128 -7.02 -5.38 -15.84
C PRO A 128 -8.42 -5.13 -16.39
N GLU A 129 -8.96 -6.05 -17.19
CA GLU A 129 -10.32 -5.95 -17.73
C GLU A 129 -11.38 -6.53 -16.77
N SER A 130 -10.94 -7.15 -15.67
CA SER A 130 -11.83 -7.69 -14.64
C SER A 130 -12.36 -6.56 -13.76
N GLY A 131 -13.67 -6.55 -13.49
CA GLY A 131 -14.23 -5.65 -12.49
C GLY A 131 -13.66 -5.87 -11.09
N ALA A 132 -13.11 -7.06 -10.81
CA ALA A 132 -12.39 -7.35 -9.57
C ALA A 132 -10.88 -7.03 -9.69
N PHE A 133 -10.49 -6.09 -10.55
CA PHE A 133 -9.16 -5.49 -10.62
C PHE A 133 -9.33 -3.98 -10.41
N ASP A 134 -9.31 -3.55 -9.15
CA ASP A 134 -9.56 -2.15 -8.77
C ASP A 134 -8.38 -1.49 -8.03
N LEU A 135 -7.33 -2.27 -7.73
CA LEU A 135 -6.07 -1.85 -7.09
C LEU A 135 -6.24 -1.28 -5.68
N GLN A 136 -7.28 -1.68 -4.95
CA GLN A 136 -7.64 -1.07 -3.66
C GLN A 136 -7.64 -2.02 -2.47
N ASP A 137 -7.41 -3.31 -2.68
CA ASP A 137 -7.35 -4.29 -1.59
C ASP A 137 -6.30 -3.91 -0.53
N ALA A 138 -5.22 -3.22 -0.92
CA ALA A 138 -4.41 -2.42 0.00
C ALA A 138 -3.76 -1.20 -0.68
N VAL A 139 -3.90 -0.02 -0.07
CA VAL A 139 -3.27 1.23 -0.48
C VAL A 139 -2.28 1.65 0.59
N VAL A 140 -0.98 1.77 0.26
CA VAL A 140 0.09 2.03 1.23
C VAL A 140 0.95 3.22 0.84
N LEU A 141 1.00 4.27 1.65
CA LEU A 141 1.98 5.35 1.54
C LEU A 141 3.25 5.02 2.33
N VAL A 142 4.37 4.96 1.62
CA VAL A 142 5.72 4.85 2.18
C VAL A 142 6.42 6.21 2.09
N THR A 143 6.96 6.70 3.21
CA THR A 143 7.74 7.93 3.37
C THR A 143 9.14 7.62 3.90
N LEU A 144 10.19 7.84 3.11
CA LEU A 144 11.58 7.62 3.53
C LEU A 144 12.15 8.87 4.22
N SER A 145 12.39 8.83 5.52
CA SER A 145 12.97 9.95 6.26
C SER A 145 14.44 9.71 6.61
N GLU A 146 15.21 10.79 6.76
CA GLU A 146 16.54 10.69 7.37
C GLU A 146 16.37 10.95 8.87
N ASN A 147 16.72 9.98 9.71
CA ASN A 147 16.82 10.26 11.14
C ASN A 147 18.08 11.09 11.37
N ARG A 148 17.91 12.41 11.45
CA ARG A 148 18.99 13.29 11.87
C ARG A 148 19.12 13.08 13.37
N ALA A 149 20.06 12.22 13.77
CA ALA A 149 20.48 12.16 15.17
C ALA A 149 20.77 13.60 15.62
N GLU A 150 19.99 14.12 16.56
CA GLU A 150 20.29 15.40 17.18
C GLU A 150 21.62 15.25 17.92
N THR A 151 22.72 15.69 17.30
CA THR A 151 23.97 15.91 18.01
C THR A 151 23.82 17.17 18.84
N GLY A 152 23.29 17.00 20.05
CA GLY A 152 23.40 17.94 21.17
C GLY A 152 24.67 17.70 21.97
#